data_AF-A0A2V4E9E0-F1
#
_entry.id   AF-A0A2V4E9E0-F1
#
_cell.length_a   1.000
_cell.length_b   1.000
_cell.length_c   1.000
_cell.angle_alpha   90.00
_cell.angle_beta   90.00
_cell.angle_gamma   90.00
#
_symmetry.space_group_name_H-M   'P 1'
#
loop_
_entity.id
_entity.type
_entity.pdbx_description
1 polymer ?
#
loop_
_entity_poly.entity_id
_entity_poly.type
_entity_poly.pdbx_seq_one_letter_code
_entity_poly.pdbx_strand_id
1 'polypeptide(L)'
;MKKIHLLKYIIAIVAVITIPFAMAESSDNIDNNTTEAIHVYNPRAQFLDVNNKATEFITVYNKEHHTNLHTVEVNGTYCLPSCLVPLKADWKISQAHGGKIPFRYVISVSCEKSTDNRYREWYIDVLVRNEQGKSIQSID
;
A
#
# COMPACT_ATOMS: atom_id res chain seq x y z
N MET A 1 36.37 49.32 -25.63
CA MET A 1 37.83 49.31 -25.40
C MET A 1 38.16 50.03 -24.09
N LYS A 2 38.54 49.30 -23.05
CA LYS A 2 39.59 49.68 -22.07
C LYS A 2 39.87 48.47 -21.18
N LYS A 3 41.02 47.86 -21.41
CA LYS A 3 41.67 46.89 -20.51
C LYS A 3 42.13 47.65 -19.27
N ILE A 4 41.88 47.13 -18.08
CA ILE A 4 42.82 47.25 -16.95
C ILE A 4 42.88 45.89 -16.28
N HIS A 5 44.10 45.41 -16.18
CA HIS A 5 44.52 44.10 -15.72
C HIS A 5 45.22 44.28 -14.36
N LEU A 6 45.28 43.19 -13.60
CA LEU A 6 46.33 42.84 -12.62
C LEU A 6 46.28 43.48 -11.22
N LEU A 7 45.89 42.66 -10.23
CA LEU A 7 46.71 42.36 -9.05
C LEU A 7 46.23 41.03 -8.44
N LYS A 8 46.79 39.88 -8.84
CA LYS A 8 47.83 39.12 -8.11
C LYS A 8 47.58 39.08 -6.59
N TYR A 9 46.84 38.06 -6.13
CA TYR A 9 47.03 37.55 -4.77
C TYR A 9 47.32 36.06 -4.82
N ILE A 10 48.43 35.76 -4.15
CA ILE A 10 49.22 34.53 -4.17
C ILE A 10 48.53 33.48 -3.28
N ILE A 11 48.48 32.25 -3.78
CA ILE A 11 47.99 31.05 -3.09
C ILE A 11 49.16 30.38 -2.34
N ALA A 12 48.81 29.72 -1.22
CA ALA A 12 49.57 28.80 -0.35
C ALA A 12 50.44 29.51 0.72
N ILE A 13 50.51 29.05 1.98
CA ILE A 13 50.81 27.68 2.42
C ILE A 13 50.09 27.31 3.74
N VAL A 14 49.72 26.03 3.78
CA VAL A 14 49.20 25.21 4.87
C VAL A 14 50.11 25.19 6.10
N ALA A 15 49.54 25.43 7.29
CA ALA A 15 50.11 24.96 8.54
C ALA A 15 49.11 24.02 9.23
N VAL A 16 49.34 22.71 9.06
CA VAL A 16 48.69 21.67 9.85
C VAL A 16 49.24 21.76 11.26
N ILE A 17 48.42 22.17 12.22
CA ILE A 17 48.68 22.01 13.64
C ILE A 17 47.64 21.01 14.14
N THR A 18 48.07 19.74 14.28
CA THR A 18 47.31 18.73 15.02
C THR A 18 47.65 18.85 16.50
N ILE A 19 46.68 19.18 17.33
CA ILE A 19 46.72 18.93 18.77
C ILE A 19 45.53 18.02 19.09
N PRO A 20 45.73 16.82 19.66
CA PRO A 20 44.66 16.01 20.20
C PRO A 20 44.28 16.59 21.57
N PHE A 21 43.01 16.54 21.99
CA PHE A 21 42.59 16.25 23.37
C PHE A 21 41.05 16.35 23.47
N ALA A 22 40.45 15.17 23.64
CA ALA A 22 39.26 14.80 24.41
C ALA A 22 38.22 15.85 24.86
N MET A 23 36.98 15.56 24.44
CA MET A 23 35.69 15.60 25.17
C MET A 23 35.18 16.94 25.73
N ALA A 24 34.09 17.42 25.12
CA ALA A 24 32.93 17.91 25.86
C ALA A 24 31.68 17.36 25.18
N GLU A 25 30.94 16.51 25.91
CA GLU A 25 29.56 16.18 25.58
C GLU A 25 28.75 17.47 25.61
N SER A 26 28.22 17.88 24.46
CA SER A 26 27.13 18.86 24.40
C SER A 26 25.85 18.08 24.15
N SER A 27 25.18 17.78 25.25
CA SER A 27 23.76 17.47 25.33
C SER A 27 22.94 18.53 24.59
N ASP A 28 21.84 18.07 24.02
CA ASP A 28 20.63 18.81 23.67
C ASP A 28 20.72 19.86 22.55
N ASN A 29 20.31 19.46 21.35
CA ASN A 29 18.91 19.65 20.98
C ASN A 29 18.65 18.96 19.62
N ILE A 30 18.38 17.64 19.65
CA ILE A 30 17.63 17.06 18.54
C ILE A 30 16.20 17.47 18.81
N ASP A 31 15.75 18.49 18.09
CA ASP A 31 14.32 18.75 17.91
C ASP A 31 13.75 17.45 17.33
N ASN A 32 13.25 16.58 18.21
CA ASN A 32 12.54 15.36 17.87
C ASN A 32 11.13 15.70 17.34
N ASN A 33 11.08 16.66 16.42
CA ASN A 33 9.97 16.87 15.53
C ASN A 33 10.36 16.30 14.15
N THR A 34 10.69 15.01 14.11
CA THR A 34 10.21 14.19 13.00
C THR A 34 8.78 13.82 13.35
N THR A 35 7.86 14.78 13.15
CA THR A 35 6.49 14.40 12.82
C THR A 35 6.60 13.69 11.47
N GLU A 36 6.93 12.39 11.49
CA GLU A 36 6.64 11.53 10.35
C GLU A 36 5.17 11.77 10.07
N ALA A 37 4.87 12.41 8.94
CA ALA A 37 3.50 12.72 8.57
C ALA A 37 2.72 11.41 8.68
N ILE A 38 1.72 11.37 9.57
CA ILE A 38 0.86 10.20 9.71
C ILE A 38 0.25 9.99 8.32
N HIS A 39 0.64 8.92 7.65
CA HIS A 39 0.06 8.57 6.36
C HIS A 39 -1.41 8.21 6.60
N VAL A 40 -2.30 9.19 6.41
CA VAL A 40 -3.74 8.99 6.59
C VAL A 40 -4.28 8.32 5.34
N TYR A 41 -4.62 7.04 5.48
CA TYR A 41 -5.28 6.29 4.43
C TYR A 41 -6.76 6.70 4.34
N ASN A 42 -7.31 6.80 3.12
CA ASN A 42 -8.74 6.98 2.90
C ASN A 42 -9.41 5.62 2.67
N PRO A 43 -9.94 4.95 3.72
CA PRO A 43 -10.50 3.61 3.59
C PRO A 43 -11.67 3.57 2.59
N ARG A 44 -12.47 4.65 2.50
CA ARG A 44 -13.62 4.69 1.60
C ARG A 44 -13.21 4.59 0.12
N ALA A 45 -12.15 5.31 -0.27
CA ALA A 45 -11.62 5.23 -1.63
C ALA A 45 -11.07 3.82 -1.92
N GLN A 46 -10.33 3.24 -0.97
CA GLN A 46 -9.77 1.89 -1.13
C GLN A 46 -10.86 0.82 -1.26
N PHE A 47 -11.94 0.89 -0.49
CA PHE A 47 -13.05 -0.06 -0.62
C PHE A 47 -13.81 0.09 -1.94
N LEU A 48 -13.94 1.31 -2.47
CA LEU A 48 -14.51 1.52 -3.81
C LEU A 48 -13.65 0.83 -4.88
N ASP A 49 -12.33 0.99 -4.83
CA ASP A 49 -11.42 0.33 -5.77
C ASP A 49 -11.45 -1.19 -5.66
N VAL A 50 -11.55 -1.72 -4.43
CA VAL A 50 -11.74 -3.16 -4.18
C VAL A 50 -13.04 -3.67 -4.79
N ASN A 51 -14.16 -2.99 -4.55
CA ASN A 51 -15.46 -3.39 -5.09
C ASN A 51 -15.49 -3.32 -6.61
N ASN A 52 -14.89 -2.28 -7.20
CA ASN A 52 -14.75 -2.13 -8.65
C ASN A 52 -13.91 -3.27 -9.25
N LYS A 53 -12.76 -3.57 -8.65
CA LYS A 53 -11.87 -4.65 -9.12
C LYS A 53 -12.53 -6.03 -9.01
N ALA A 54 -13.24 -6.30 -7.92
CA ALA A 54 -14.00 -7.55 -7.78
C ALA A 54 -15.16 -7.65 -8.79
N THR A 55 -15.83 -6.53 -9.06
CA THR A 55 -16.92 -6.46 -10.05
C THR A 55 -16.40 -6.68 -11.47
N GLU A 56 -15.25 -6.10 -11.81
CA GLU A 56 -14.56 -6.34 -13.09
C GLU A 56 -14.26 -7.83 -13.26
N PHE A 57 -13.64 -8.44 -12.25
CA PHE A 57 -13.29 -9.86 -12.24
C PHE A 57 -14.52 -10.76 -12.43
N ILE A 58 -15.58 -10.55 -11.64
CA ILE A 58 -16.77 -11.41 -11.72
C ILE A 58 -17.53 -11.21 -13.03
N THR A 59 -17.51 -10.01 -13.61
CA THR A 59 -18.15 -9.74 -14.91
C THR A 59 -17.47 -10.52 -16.02
N VAL A 60 -16.13 -10.54 -16.04
CA VAL A 60 -15.37 -11.34 -17.01
C VAL A 60 -15.65 -12.82 -16.82
N TYR A 61 -15.57 -13.32 -15.59
CA TYR A 61 -15.84 -14.72 -15.27
C TYR A 61 -17.26 -15.15 -15.68
N ASN A 62 -18.28 -14.37 -15.33
CA ASN A 62 -19.67 -14.64 -15.70
C ASN A 62 -19.85 -14.74 -17.22
N LYS A 63 -19.17 -13.87 -17.99
CA LYS A 63 -19.22 -13.88 -19.44
C LYS A 63 -18.55 -15.12 -20.02
N GLU A 64 -17.38 -15.49 -19.52
CA GLU A 64 -16.59 -16.63 -20.01
C GLU A 64 -17.23 -17.99 -19.66
N HIS A 65 -17.84 -18.09 -18.47
CA HIS A 65 -18.39 -19.34 -17.94
C HIS A 65 -19.92 -19.42 -18.03
N HIS A 66 -20.58 -18.42 -18.62
CA HIS A 66 -22.04 -18.32 -18.71
C HIS A 66 -22.75 -18.45 -17.36
N THR A 67 -22.18 -17.83 -16.32
CA THR A 67 -22.74 -17.82 -14.96
C THR A 67 -23.38 -16.48 -14.62
N ASN A 68 -24.09 -16.41 -13.49
CA ASN A 68 -24.73 -15.20 -12.99
C ASN A 68 -24.40 -15.01 -11.50
N LEU A 69 -23.12 -14.78 -11.23
CA LEU A 69 -22.59 -14.55 -9.89
C LEU A 69 -22.49 -13.06 -9.58
N HIS A 70 -22.63 -12.71 -8.31
CA HIS A 70 -22.65 -11.33 -7.83
C HIS A 70 -21.73 -11.15 -6.63
N THR A 71 -20.96 -10.08 -6.62
CA THR A 71 -20.17 -9.64 -5.47
C THR A 71 -21.05 -8.96 -4.43
N VAL A 72 -20.74 -9.17 -3.15
CA VAL A 72 -21.28 -8.38 -2.04
C VAL A 72 -20.26 -7.29 -1.72
N GLU A 73 -20.69 -6.04 -1.76
CA GLU A 73 -19.84 -4.89 -1.45
C GLU A 73 -19.18 -5.01 -0.08
N VAL A 74 -17.91 -4.65 -0.03
CA VAL A 74 -17.17 -4.56 1.22
C VAL A 74 -17.52 -3.25 1.91
N ASN A 75 -17.94 -3.37 3.18
CA ASN A 75 -18.15 -2.23 4.07
C ASN A 75 -17.00 -2.15 5.08
N GLY A 76 -16.45 -0.96 5.25
CA GLY A 76 -15.17 -0.76 5.92
C GLY A 76 -15.25 -0.52 7.42
N THR A 77 -14.46 -1.29 8.18
CA THR A 77 -13.96 -0.94 9.54
C THR A 77 -12.43 -0.88 9.60
N TYR A 78 -11.75 -1.27 8.51
CA TYR A 78 -10.29 -1.35 8.40
C TYR A 78 -9.71 -0.18 7.61
N CYS A 79 -8.54 0.31 8.02
CA CYS A 79 -7.75 1.29 7.27
C CYS A 79 -6.76 0.55 6.37
N LEU A 80 -6.99 0.60 5.06
CA LEU A 80 -6.11 -0.04 4.07
C LEU A 80 -5.13 0.98 3.49
N PRO A 81 -3.82 0.67 3.45
CA PRO A 81 -2.87 1.56 2.80
C PRO A 81 -3.09 1.60 1.29
N SER A 82 -2.78 2.74 0.68
CA SER A 82 -2.91 2.91 -0.77
C SER A 82 -2.01 1.92 -1.52
N CYS A 83 -2.49 1.41 -2.66
CA CYS A 83 -1.69 0.52 -3.49
C CYS A 83 -0.85 1.30 -4.51
N LEU A 84 0.41 0.91 -4.66
CA LEU A 84 1.37 1.50 -5.61
C LEU A 84 1.38 0.78 -6.97
N VAL A 85 0.63 -0.31 -7.08
CA VAL A 85 0.46 -1.10 -8.31
C VAL A 85 -1.03 -1.37 -8.53
N PRO A 86 -1.45 -1.73 -9.75
CA PRO A 86 -2.83 -2.14 -9.98
C PRO A 86 -3.23 -3.30 -9.06
N LEU A 87 -4.43 -3.21 -8.49
CA LEU A 87 -4.99 -4.29 -7.69
C LEU A 87 -5.17 -5.56 -8.54
N LYS A 88 -4.91 -6.71 -7.92
CA LYS A 88 -5.19 -8.03 -8.50
C LYS A 88 -6.46 -8.61 -7.89
N ALA A 89 -7.12 -9.48 -8.64
CA ALA A 89 -8.26 -10.25 -8.16
C ALA A 89 -8.08 -11.70 -8.58
N ASP A 90 -8.35 -12.62 -7.66
CA ASP A 90 -8.30 -14.06 -7.91
C ASP A 90 -9.33 -14.78 -7.04
N TRP A 91 -9.68 -16.02 -7.41
CA TRP A 91 -10.50 -16.89 -6.60
C TRP A 91 -9.73 -17.38 -5.37
N LYS A 92 -10.43 -17.46 -4.24
CA LYS A 92 -9.89 -17.99 -3.00
C LYS A 92 -10.93 -18.79 -2.22
N ILE A 93 -10.48 -19.86 -1.59
CA ILE A 93 -11.28 -20.62 -0.64
C ILE A 93 -11.17 -19.95 0.74
N SER A 94 -12.30 -19.53 1.30
CA SER A 94 -12.38 -18.90 2.62
C SER A 94 -13.14 -19.81 3.59
N GLN A 95 -12.59 -20.04 4.78
CA GLN A 95 -13.26 -20.82 5.82
C GLN A 95 -14.47 -20.07 6.35
N ALA A 96 -15.64 -20.72 6.33
CA ALA A 96 -16.85 -20.13 6.91
C ALA A 96 -16.94 -20.51 8.39
N HIS A 97 -16.68 -19.56 9.29
CA HIS A 97 -16.82 -19.80 10.72
C HIS A 97 -18.31 -19.94 11.11
N GLY A 98 -18.66 -21.05 11.78
CA GLY A 98 -19.96 -21.23 12.42
C GLY A 98 -21.12 -21.70 11.53
N GLY A 99 -20.86 -22.21 10.31
CA GLY A 99 -21.89 -22.70 9.39
C GLY A 99 -21.86 -24.21 9.15
N LYS A 100 -22.93 -24.77 8.56
CA LYS A 100 -22.97 -26.15 8.02
C LYS A 100 -22.04 -26.36 6.83
N ILE A 101 -21.61 -25.27 6.18
CA ILE A 101 -20.74 -25.29 5.01
C ILE A 101 -19.33 -24.93 5.47
N PRO A 102 -18.33 -25.82 5.30
CA PRO A 102 -16.98 -25.61 5.86
C PRO A 102 -16.17 -24.53 5.14
N PHE A 103 -16.49 -24.25 3.87
CA PHE A 103 -15.80 -23.27 3.06
C PHE A 103 -16.75 -22.57 2.08
N ARG A 104 -16.28 -21.46 1.52
CA ARG A 104 -16.94 -20.73 0.44
C ARG A 104 -15.89 -20.18 -0.51
N TYR A 105 -16.26 -20.00 -1.77
CA TYR A 105 -15.45 -19.24 -2.71
C TYR A 105 -15.70 -17.74 -2.55
N VAL A 106 -14.61 -16.98 -2.54
CA VAL A 106 -14.57 -15.52 -2.47
C VAL A 106 -13.61 -15.00 -3.53
N ILE A 107 -13.75 -13.74 -3.91
CA ILE A 107 -12.73 -13.06 -4.71
C ILE A 107 -11.77 -12.39 -3.74
N SER A 108 -10.49 -12.74 -3.78
CA SER A 108 -9.46 -12.05 -3.02
C SER A 108 -8.90 -10.92 -3.87
N VAL A 109 -9.18 -9.68 -3.48
CA VAL A 109 -8.59 -8.50 -4.10
C VAL A 109 -7.33 -8.13 -3.33
N SER A 110 -6.19 -8.08 -4.00
CA SER A 110 -4.89 -7.89 -3.35
C SER A 110 -4.10 -6.73 -3.92
N CYS A 111 -3.30 -6.15 -3.04
CA CYS A 111 -2.24 -5.21 -3.35
C CYS A 111 -0.90 -5.85 -3.00
N GLU A 112 -0.01 -5.98 -3.98
CA GLU A 112 1.32 -6.57 -3.79
C GLU A 112 2.37 -5.55 -3.32
N LYS A 113 2.05 -4.26 -3.43
CA LYS A 113 2.95 -3.18 -3.03
C LYS A 113 2.15 -1.97 -2.57
N SER A 114 2.10 -1.74 -1.26
CA SER A 114 1.38 -0.61 -0.66
C SER A 114 2.32 0.55 -0.29
N THR A 115 1.72 1.69 0.05
CA THR A 115 2.44 2.86 0.60
C THR A 115 2.99 2.65 2.01
N ASP A 116 2.48 1.66 2.76
CA ASP A 116 2.92 1.38 4.14
C ASP A 116 3.94 0.24 4.14
N ASN A 117 5.15 0.52 4.64
CA ASN A 117 6.19 -0.50 4.76
C ASN A 117 5.88 -1.60 5.80
N ARG A 118 4.92 -1.40 6.70
CA ARG A 118 4.44 -2.42 7.66
C ARG A 118 3.42 -3.36 7.04
N TYR A 119 2.66 -2.86 6.08
CA TYR A 119 1.63 -3.60 5.34
C TYR A 119 1.98 -3.58 3.86
N ARG A 120 3.19 -4.05 3.52
CA ARG A 120 3.74 -3.99 2.14
C ARG A 120 2.80 -4.63 1.13
N GLU A 121 2.09 -5.66 1.56
CA GLU A 121 1.01 -6.31 0.84
C GLU A 121 -0.23 -6.40 1.72
N TRP A 122 -1.39 -6.43 1.10
CA TRP A 122 -2.67 -6.66 1.76
C TRP A 122 -3.66 -7.30 0.81
N TYR A 123 -4.67 -7.96 1.35
CA TYR A 123 -5.79 -8.50 0.58
C TYR A 123 -7.10 -8.33 1.33
N ILE A 124 -8.19 -8.26 0.57
CA ILE A 124 -9.56 -8.22 1.06
C ILE A 124 -10.36 -9.27 0.33
N ASP A 125 -11.03 -10.12 1.11
CA ASP A 125 -11.90 -11.16 0.58
C ASP A 125 -13.31 -10.58 0.37
N VAL A 126 -13.74 -10.52 -0.89
CA VAL A 126 -15.06 -10.07 -1.33
C VAL A 126 -15.96 -11.29 -1.49
N LEU A 127 -17.10 -11.28 -0.80
CA LEU A 127 -18.04 -12.41 -0.85
C LEU A 127 -18.72 -12.47 -2.22
N VAL A 128 -18.89 -13.68 -2.74
CA VAL A 128 -19.65 -13.94 -3.96
C VAL A 128 -20.89 -14.75 -3.64
N ARG A 129 -21.99 -14.38 -4.30
CA ARG A 129 -23.30 -15.02 -4.21
C ARG A 129 -23.77 -15.44 -5.59
N ASN A 130 -24.55 -16.52 -5.65
CA ASN A 130 -25.31 -16.85 -6.85
C ASN A 130 -26.56 -15.97 -6.98
N GLU A 131 -27.29 -16.14 -8.06
CA GLU A 131 -28.57 -15.44 -8.35
C GLU A 131 -29.63 -15.57 -7.22
N GLN A 132 -29.55 -16.62 -6.39
CA GLN A 132 -30.44 -16.84 -5.25
C GLN A 132 -29.95 -16.16 -3.96
N GLY A 133 -28.86 -15.40 -4.02
CA GLY A 133 -28.22 -14.76 -2.85
C GLY A 133 -27.46 -15.73 -1.95
N LYS A 134 -27.22 -16.98 -2.38
CA LYS A 134 -26.51 -18.01 -1.59
C LYS A 134 -25.02 -17.99 -1.87
N SER A 135 -24.21 -18.27 -0.85
CA SER A 135 -22.77 -18.47 -1.01
C SER A 135 -22.49 -19.62 -1.97
N ILE A 136 -21.48 -19.45 -2.81
CA ILE A 136 -21.03 -20.48 -3.76
C ILE A 136 -20.03 -21.45 -3.13
N GLN A 137 -20.09 -22.71 -3.58
CA GLN A 137 -19.25 -23.82 -3.10
C GLN A 137 -18.41 -24.46 -4.21
N SER A 138 -18.57 -24.02 -5.45
CA SER A 138 -17.71 -24.36 -6.58
C SER A 138 -17.53 -23.13 -7.47
N ILE A 139 -16.44 -23.16 -8.23
CA ILE A 139 -16.21 -22.33 -9.41
C ILE A 139 -16.12 -23.33 -10.55
N ASP A 140 -17.06 -23.24 -11.48
CA ASP A 140 -17.17 -24.16 -12.62
C ASP A 140 -16.52 -23.53 -13.87
#